data_AF-A0AAE7BB29-F1
#
_entry.id   AF-A0AAE7BB29-F1
#
_cell.length_a   1.000
_cell.length_b   1.000
_cell.length_c   1.000
_cell.angle_alpha   90.00
_cell.angle_beta   90.00
_cell.angle_gamma   90.00
#
_symmetry.space_group_name_H-M   'P 1'
#
loop_
_entity.id
_entity.type
_entity.pdbx_description
1 polymer ?
#
loop_
_entity_poly.entity_id
_entity_poly.type
_entity_poly.pdbx_seq_one_letter_code
_entity_poly.pdbx_strand_id
1 'polypeptide(L)'
;MIAIPIKIKKETCSVSTLFGKAKYFALINNNIIEIVKNEQTSGKAVAAWLKSKNVNILITSHMREKPFSSLLNDNIQVYLAKDKEVEINKILLQYADGELPILDKESFNLYFKKYSFKRNSNSKIAHKAHY
;
A
#
# COMPACT_ATOMS: atom_id res chain seq x y z
N MET A 1 -11.24 -3.32 -12.38
CA MET A 1 -10.86 -1.90 -12.17
C MET A 1 -9.57 -1.79 -11.36
N ILE A 2 -8.74 -0.79 -11.63
CA ILE A 2 -7.46 -0.53 -10.92
C ILE A 2 -7.63 0.66 -9.96
N ALA A 3 -7.02 0.60 -8.78
CA ALA A 3 -6.95 1.73 -7.86
C ALA A 3 -5.49 2.10 -7.52
N ILE A 4 -5.22 3.40 -7.41
CA ILE A 4 -3.91 3.95 -7.03
C ILE A 4 -4.11 5.03 -5.95
N PRO A 5 -3.51 4.90 -4.75
CA PRO A 5 -3.59 5.93 -3.72
C PRO A 5 -2.69 7.11 -4.09
N ILE A 6 -3.24 8.33 -4.11
CA ILE A 6 -2.49 9.55 -4.50
C ILE A 6 -2.63 10.65 -3.44
N LYS A 7 -1.65 11.55 -3.38
CA LYS A 7 -1.62 12.64 -2.40
C LYS A 7 -2.42 13.88 -2.81
N ILE A 8 -2.49 14.18 -4.10
CA ILE A 8 -3.04 15.43 -4.64
C ILE A 8 -3.98 15.08 -5.81
N LYS A 9 -5.02 15.90 -6.02
CA LYS A 9 -6.00 15.76 -7.11
C LYS A 9 -5.46 16.31 -8.44
N LYS A 10 -4.39 15.71 -8.98
CA LYS A 10 -3.90 15.95 -10.35
C LYS A 10 -3.46 14.63 -11.00
N GLU A 11 -3.43 14.59 -12.32
CA GLU A 11 -3.02 13.42 -13.10
C GLU A 11 -1.52 13.11 -12.96
N THR A 12 -0.69 14.16 -12.83
CA THR A 12 0.76 14.07 -12.58
C THR A 12 1.11 13.98 -11.10
N CYS A 13 0.40 13.11 -10.35
CA CYS A 13 0.59 13.00 -8.90
C CYS A 13 1.32 11.75 -8.46
N SER A 14 2.21 11.96 -7.49
CA SER A 14 2.95 10.92 -6.78
C SER A 14 2.04 10.00 -5.96
N VAL A 15 2.43 8.72 -5.91
CA VAL A 15 1.78 7.69 -5.08
C VAL A 15 1.88 8.05 -3.60
N SER A 16 0.77 7.91 -2.89
CA SER A 16 0.77 8.07 -1.43
C SER A 16 1.50 6.90 -0.78
N THR A 17 2.50 7.22 0.04
CA THR A 17 3.19 6.25 0.91
C THR A 17 2.31 5.76 2.07
N LEU A 18 1.17 6.41 2.31
CA LEU A 18 0.22 6.03 3.34
C LEU A 18 -1.07 5.60 2.67
N PHE A 19 -1.22 4.30 2.43
CA PHE A 19 -2.44 3.73 1.83
C PHE A 19 -3.71 4.14 2.58
N GLY A 20 -3.80 3.80 3.88
CA GLY A 20 -5.01 4.06 4.67
C GLY A 20 -5.30 5.52 5.00
N LYS A 21 -4.35 6.42 4.72
CA LYS A 21 -4.47 7.87 4.93
C LYS A 21 -4.26 8.65 3.64
N ALA A 22 -4.29 7.99 2.49
CA ALA A 22 -4.19 8.66 1.21
C ALA A 22 -5.35 9.66 1.10
N LYS A 23 -5.08 10.86 0.58
CA LYS A 23 -6.13 11.89 0.47
C LYS A 23 -7.11 11.58 -0.66
N TYR A 24 -6.62 10.94 -1.72
CA TYR A 24 -7.39 10.60 -2.90
C TYR A 24 -6.99 9.21 -3.41
N PHE A 25 -7.86 8.62 -4.22
CA PHE A 25 -7.62 7.41 -4.99
C PHE A 25 -7.95 7.69 -6.45
N ALA A 26 -7.01 7.40 -7.34
CA ALA A 26 -7.29 7.31 -8.76
C ALA A 26 -7.86 5.92 -9.05
N LEU A 27 -9.09 5.87 -9.55
CA LEU A 27 -9.75 4.67 -10.03
C LEU A 27 -9.65 4.66 -11.55
N ILE A 28 -9.10 3.59 -12.12
CA ILE A 28 -8.89 3.45 -13.56
C ILE A 28 -9.76 2.33 -14.09
N ASN A 29 -10.67 2.68 -14.99
CA ASN A 29 -11.57 1.75 -15.67
C ASN A 29 -11.58 2.04 -17.18
N ASN A 30 -11.20 1.08 -18.01
CA ASN A 30 -11.12 1.23 -19.48
C ASN A 30 -10.43 2.53 -19.93
N ASN A 31 -9.25 2.82 -19.39
CA ASN A 31 -8.45 4.05 -19.62
C ASN A 31 -9.06 5.37 -19.11
N ILE A 32 -10.23 5.34 -18.47
CA ILE A 32 -10.81 6.50 -17.81
C ILE A 32 -10.28 6.57 -16.38
N ILE A 33 -9.67 7.71 -16.03
CA ILE A 33 -9.13 7.98 -14.69
C ILE A 33 -10.15 8.84 -13.92
N GLU A 34 -10.69 8.30 -12.83
CA GLU A 34 -11.55 9.02 -11.89
C GLU A 34 -10.81 9.25 -10.57
N ILE A 35 -10.59 10.51 -10.18
CA ILE A 35 -9.96 10.83 -8.90
C ILE A 35 -11.03 11.05 -7.83
N VAL A 36 -11.11 10.12 -6.88
CA VAL A 36 -12.07 10.13 -5.78
C VAL A 36 -11.38 10.51 -4.48
N LYS A 37 -12.01 11.37 -3.68
CA LYS A 37 -11.52 11.73 -2.34
C LYS A 37 -11.69 10.54 -1.39
N ASN A 38 -10.66 10.28 -0.58
CA ASN A 38 -10.77 9.30 0.47
C ASN A 38 -11.48 9.90 1.70
N GLU A 39 -12.65 9.36 2.02
CA GLU A 39 -13.39 9.70 3.25
C GLU A 39 -13.16 8.67 4.36
N GLN A 40 -12.42 7.60 4.06
CA GLN A 40 -12.17 6.52 4.99
C GLN A 40 -11.07 6.88 6.00
N THR A 41 -11.27 6.45 7.24
CA THR A 41 -10.38 6.79 8.37
C THR A 41 -9.27 5.77 8.61
N SER A 42 -9.32 4.61 7.96
CA SER A 42 -8.35 3.52 8.18
C SER A 42 -8.12 2.67 6.94
N GLY A 43 -6.95 2.00 6.87
CA GLY A 43 -6.63 1.11 5.75
C GLY A 43 -7.59 -0.07 5.59
N LYS A 44 -8.18 -0.57 6.68
CA LYS A 44 -9.19 -1.64 6.60
C LYS A 44 -10.50 -1.11 5.99
N ALA A 45 -10.92 0.10 6.38
CA ALA A 45 -12.08 0.75 5.79
C ALA A 45 -11.87 1.06 4.30
N VAL A 46 -10.65 1.50 3.93
CA VAL A 46 -10.28 1.68 2.52
C VAL A 46 -10.39 0.35 1.76
N ALA A 47 -9.87 -0.76 2.29
CA ALA A 47 -9.96 -2.06 1.61
C ALA A 47 -11.42 -2.47 1.30
N ALA A 48 -12.30 -2.36 2.30
CA ALA A 48 -13.73 -2.64 2.13
C ALA A 48 -14.39 -1.67 1.13
N TRP A 49 -14.01 -0.40 1.16
CA TRP A 49 -14.52 0.61 0.22
C TRP A 49 -14.04 0.36 -1.22
N LEU A 50 -12.79 -0.06 -1.43
CA LEU A 50 -12.29 -0.45 -2.75
C LEU A 50 -13.06 -1.66 -3.29
N LYS A 51 -13.40 -2.61 -2.41
CA LYS A 51 -14.23 -3.77 -2.78
C LYS A 51 -15.62 -3.34 -3.24
N SER A 52 -16.29 -2.43 -2.52
CA SER A 52 -17.62 -1.93 -2.91
C SER A 52 -17.60 -1.13 -4.22
N LYS A 53 -16.44 -0.60 -4.61
CA LYS A 53 -16.22 0.04 -5.91
C LYS A 53 -15.90 -0.95 -7.04
N ASN A 54 -15.90 -2.27 -6.81
CA ASN A 54 -15.49 -3.28 -7.78
C ASN A 54 -14.04 -3.10 -8.27
N VAL A 55 -13.15 -2.68 -7.36
CA VAL A 55 -11.70 -2.70 -7.60
C VAL A 55 -11.21 -4.14 -7.52
N ASN A 56 -10.39 -4.54 -8.48
CA ASN A 56 -9.77 -5.87 -8.54
C ASN A 56 -8.26 -5.78 -8.32
N ILE A 57 -7.67 -4.63 -8.65
CA ILE A 57 -6.23 -4.41 -8.63
C ILE A 57 -5.95 -3.12 -7.86
N LEU A 58 -5.00 -3.17 -6.94
CA LEU A 58 -4.49 -2.01 -6.21
C LEU A 58 -2.99 -1.89 -6.43
N ILE A 59 -2.53 -0.73 -6.89
CA ILE A 59 -1.09 -0.45 -7.01
C ILE A 59 -0.71 0.53 -5.90
N THR A 60 0.23 0.15 -5.03
CA THR A 60 0.63 0.96 -3.88
C THR A 60 2.14 0.89 -3.64
N SER A 61 2.74 1.94 -3.07
CA SER A 61 4.17 1.94 -2.71
C SER A 61 4.44 1.36 -1.32
N HIS A 62 3.44 1.39 -0.43
CA HIS A 62 3.60 0.89 0.93
C HIS A 62 2.26 0.46 1.51
N MET A 63 2.27 -0.62 2.29
CA MET A 63 1.10 -1.14 2.99
C MET A 63 1.48 -1.79 4.33
N ARG A 64 0.53 -1.92 5.25
CA ARG A 64 0.68 -2.70 6.49
C ARG A 64 -0.04 -4.04 6.36
N GLU A 65 0.29 -5.00 7.22
CA GLU A 65 -0.21 -6.37 7.14
C GLU A 65 -1.74 -6.47 7.21
N LYS A 66 -2.38 -5.76 8.15
CA LYS A 66 -3.84 -5.79 8.32
C LYS A 66 -4.62 -5.40 7.05
N PRO A 67 -4.42 -4.22 6.42
CA PRO A 67 -5.10 -3.89 5.18
C PRO A 67 -4.73 -4.85 4.03
N PHE A 68 -3.49 -5.32 3.97
CA PHE A 68 -3.08 -6.31 2.96
C PHE A 68 -3.86 -7.62 3.08
N SER A 69 -3.98 -8.17 4.29
CA SER A 69 -4.77 -9.39 4.53
C SER A 69 -6.25 -9.20 4.17
N SER A 70 -6.81 -8.01 4.38
CA SER A 70 -8.20 -7.72 4.01
C SER A 70 -8.38 -7.74 2.49
N LEU A 71 -7.48 -7.08 1.76
CA LEU A 71 -7.51 -7.02 0.30
C LEU A 71 -7.37 -8.41 -0.33
N LEU A 72 -6.46 -9.24 0.19
CA LEU A 72 -6.32 -10.63 -0.26
C LEU A 72 -7.59 -11.44 -0.06
N ASN A 73 -8.23 -11.34 1.11
CA ASN A 73 -9.49 -12.02 1.39
C ASN A 73 -10.63 -11.55 0.46
N ASP A 74 -10.58 -10.29 0.04
CA ASP A 74 -11.54 -9.70 -0.90
C ASP A 74 -11.22 -9.98 -2.37
N ASN A 75 -10.21 -10.82 -2.66
CA ASN A 75 -9.68 -11.14 -3.99
C ASN A 75 -9.20 -9.91 -4.77
N ILE A 76 -8.63 -8.93 -4.06
CA ILE A 76 -8.00 -7.75 -4.67
C ILE A 76 -6.50 -8.00 -4.78
N GLN A 77 -5.99 -8.04 -6.01
CA GLN A 77 -4.56 -8.17 -6.29
C GLN A 77 -3.84 -6.88 -5.94
N VAL A 78 -2.68 -6.99 -5.29
CA VAL A 78 -1.89 -5.83 -4.88
C VAL A 78 -0.56 -5.84 -5.62
N TYR A 79 -0.17 -4.72 -6.21
CA TYR A 79 1.11 -4.53 -6.88
C TYR A 79 1.92 -3.45 -6.18
N LEU A 80 3.24 -3.62 -6.15
CA LEU A 80 4.14 -2.70 -5.47
C LEU A 80 4.77 -1.70 -6.43
N ALA A 81 4.46 -0.42 -6.26
CA ALA A 81 5.20 0.67 -6.90
C ALA A 81 6.52 0.90 -6.15
N LYS A 82 7.67 0.65 -6.80
CA LYS A 82 8.99 0.81 -6.17
C LYS A 82 9.29 2.28 -5.84
N ASP A 83 8.88 3.17 -6.72
CA ASP A 83 9.12 4.60 -6.59
C ASP A 83 7.89 5.31 -5.99
N LYS A 84 8.16 6.21 -5.03
CA LYS A 84 7.13 6.93 -4.27
C LYS A 84 6.60 8.16 -5.02
N GLU A 85 7.36 8.63 -6.01
CA GLU A 85 7.11 9.89 -6.73
C GLU A 85 6.81 9.70 -8.22
N VAL A 86 6.34 8.51 -8.60
CA VAL A 86 5.95 8.24 -9.99
C VAL A 86 4.56 8.78 -10.30
N GLU A 87 4.41 9.30 -11.51
CA GLU A 87 3.12 9.69 -12.09
C GLU A 87 2.23 8.48 -12.38
N ILE A 88 0.91 8.70 -12.34
CA ILE A 88 -0.10 7.65 -12.61
C ILE A 88 0.15 6.97 -13.96
N ASN A 89 0.40 7.75 -15.03
CA ASN A 89 0.60 7.21 -16.37
C ASN A 89 1.82 6.29 -16.44
N LYS A 90 2.93 6.66 -15.81
CA LYS A 90 4.13 5.83 -15.79
C LYS A 90 3.91 4.54 -14.98
N ILE A 91 3.15 4.59 -13.89
CA ILE A 91 2.76 3.38 -13.14
C ILE A 91 1.89 2.45 -13.99
N LEU A 92 0.94 3.01 -14.72
CA LEU A 92 0.07 2.22 -15.62
C LEU A 92 0.88 1.56 -16.74
N LEU A 93 1.89 2.24 -17.29
CA LEU A 93 2.82 1.65 -18.25
C LEU A 93 3.61 0.49 -17.62
N GLN A 94 4.23 0.70 -16.45
CA GLN A 94 4.94 -0.37 -15.74
C GLN A 94 4.05 -1.56 -15.39
N TYR A 95 2.78 -1.31 -15.09
CA TYR A 95 1.78 -2.35 -14.87
C TYR A 95 1.50 -3.13 -16.17
N ALA A 96 1.29 -2.44 -17.28
CA ALA A 96 1.04 -3.06 -18.59
C ALA A 96 2.25 -3.86 -19.09
N ASP A 97 3.47 -3.38 -18.82
CA ASP A 97 4.74 -4.04 -19.17
C ASP A 97 5.09 -5.21 -18.22
N GLY A 98 4.32 -5.42 -17.14
CA GLY A 98 4.55 -6.48 -16.16
C GLY A 98 5.76 -6.24 -15.23
N GLU A 99 6.26 -4.99 -15.16
CA GLU A 99 7.41 -4.63 -14.33
C GLU A 99 7.08 -4.53 -12.83
N LEU A 100 5.80 -4.35 -12.50
CA LEU A 100 5.35 -4.23 -11.12
C LEU A 100 5.26 -5.61 -10.45
N PRO A 101 5.99 -5.85 -9.35
CA PRO A 101 5.89 -7.12 -8.65
C PRO A 101 4.55 -7.24 -7.94
N ILE A 102 3.94 -8.42 -8.07
CA ILE A 102 2.73 -8.78 -7.34
C ILE A 102 3.06 -9.04 -5.87
N LEU A 103 2.18 -8.58 -5.00
CA LEU A 103 2.30 -8.71 -3.56
C LEU A 103 1.43 -9.89 -3.10
N ASP A 104 2.08 -10.98 -2.71
CA ASP A 104 1.49 -12.14 -2.05
C ASP A 104 2.00 -12.24 -0.61
N LYS A 105 1.68 -13.31 0.11
CA LYS A 105 2.11 -13.47 1.51
C LYS A 105 3.64 -13.58 1.65
N GLU A 106 4.32 -14.19 0.68
CA GLU A 106 5.76 -14.39 0.72
C GLU A 106 6.49 -13.08 0.37
N SER A 107 6.09 -12.44 -0.73
CA SER A 107 6.66 -11.18 -1.16
C SER A 107 6.32 -10.05 -0.20
N PHE A 108 5.15 -10.05 0.45
CA PHE A 108 4.83 -9.14 1.55
C PHE A 108 5.86 -9.24 2.68
N ASN A 109 6.21 -10.46 3.10
CA ASN A 109 7.21 -10.67 4.14
C ASN A 109 8.60 -10.19 3.70
N LEU A 110 8.96 -10.46 2.44
CA LEU A 110 10.23 -10.04 1.86
C LEU A 110 10.36 -8.50 1.83
N TYR A 111 9.34 -7.80 1.35
CA TYR A 111 9.37 -6.35 1.16
C TYR A 111 9.09 -5.55 2.44
N PHE A 112 8.28 -6.06 3.37
CA PHE A 112 7.81 -5.29 4.53
C PHE A 112 8.21 -5.82 5.91
N LYS A 113 8.52 -7.12 6.06
CA LYS A 113 8.75 -7.73 7.38
C LYS A 113 10.23 -7.80 7.80
N LYS A 114 11.17 -7.58 6.88
CA LYS A 114 12.62 -7.72 7.12
C LYS A 114 13.24 -6.70 8.13
N TYR A 115 12.43 -5.88 8.80
CA TYR A 115 12.88 -4.95 9.85
C TYR A 115 12.44 -5.33 11.29
N SER A 116 11.75 -6.46 11.51
CA SER A 116 11.25 -6.80 12.86
C SER A 116 12.18 -7.63 13.75
N PHE A 117 13.42 -7.92 13.35
CA PHE A 117 14.42 -8.60 14.19
C PHE A 117 15.70 -7.78 14.38
N LYS A 118 15.59 -6.64 15.06
CA LYS A 118 16.66 -6.10 15.92
C LYS A 118 16.04 -5.63 17.24
N ARG A 119 15.49 -6.58 18.02
CA ARG A 119 15.43 -6.41 19.47
C ARG A 119 16.83 -6.75 19.98
N ASN A 120 17.66 -5.72 20.19
CA ASN A 120 18.84 -5.91 21.02
C ASN A 120 18.37 -6.18 22.45
N SER A 121 18.44 -7.44 22.83
CA SER A 121 18.43 -7.92 24.21
C SER A 121 19.66 -7.35 24.91
N ASN A 122 19.51 -6.24 25.63
CA ASN A 122 20.48 -5.86 26.67
C ASN A 122 19.72 -5.65 27.99
N SER A 123 19.14 -6.74 28.48
CA SER A 123 18.88 -6.90 29.92
C SER A 123 20.21 -7.23 30.61
N LYS A 124 21.01 -6.22 30.94
CA LYS A 124 21.98 -6.35 32.03
C LYS A 124 21.32 -5.84 33.30
N ILE A 125 20.75 -6.79 34.04
CA ILE A 125 20.51 -6.66 35.47
C ILE A 125 21.89 -6.47 36.11
N ALA A 126 22.11 -5.31 36.73
CA ALA A 126 23.19 -5.12 37.69
C ALA A 126 22.57 -4.47 38.93
N HIS A 127 21.94 -5.30 39.75
CA HIS A 127 21.84 -5.01 41.17
C HIS A 127 23.26 -5.04 41.74
N LYS A 128 23.77 -3.89 42.17
CA LYS A 128 24.82 -3.82 43.18
C LYS A 128 24.40 -2.77 44.21
N ALA A 129 23.68 -3.24 45.22
CA ALA A 129 23.69 -2.63 46.52
C ALA A 129 25.04 -2.97 47.15
N HIS A 130 25.79 -1.97 47.63
CA HIS A 130 26.79 -2.14 48.66
C HIS A 130 26.79 -0.86 49.51
N TYR A 131 26.49 -1.09 50.80
CA TYR A 131 26.72 -0.34 52.02
C TYR A 131 27.29 1.07 51.92
#